data_AF-A0A6C0ARH2-F1
#
_entry.id   AF-A0A6C0ARH2-F1
#
_cell.length_a   1.000
_cell.length_b   1.000
_cell.length_c   1.000
_cell.angle_alpha   90.00
_cell.angle_beta   90.00
_cell.angle_gamma   90.00
#
_symmetry.space_group_name_H-M   'P 1'
#
loop_
_entity.id
_entity.type
_entity.pdbx_description
1 polymer ?
#
loop_
_entity_poly.entity_id
_entity_poly.type
_entity_poly.pdbx_seq_one_letter_code
_entity_poly.pdbx_strand_id
1 'polypeptide(L)'
;MDLAVEPDIYEPNINEKGDYIDNIPYSSKFQNGLRCPCGTRKEHVFDGRPSFVGHIKTKTHQKWLQELNTNKLNHYTDNIKLKELIGSQKLIIAKLQKNIDETNQLVTHLTKKIAIKENANLEIDLLSF
;
A
#
# COMPACT_ATOMS: atom_id res chain seq x y z
N MET A 1 23.76 -0.10 -12.78
CA MET A 1 22.39 -0.36 -12.28
C MET A 1 21.75 0.99 -12.15
N ASP A 2 21.06 1.45 -13.20
CA ASP A 2 20.34 2.72 -13.15
C ASP A 2 19.16 2.54 -12.19
N LEU A 3 19.18 3.29 -11.09
CA LEU A 3 18.02 3.44 -10.24
C LEU A 3 16.96 4.16 -11.08
N ALA A 4 15.96 3.43 -11.56
CA ALA A 4 14.77 4.05 -12.14
C ALA A 4 14.09 4.84 -11.01
N VAL A 5 14.28 6.16 -11.01
CA VAL A 5 13.68 7.04 -10.02
C VAL A 5 12.23 7.26 -10.42
N GLU A 6 11.31 6.89 -9.54
CA GLU A 6 9.89 7.11 -9.78
C GLU A 6 9.59 8.63 -9.80
N PRO A 7 8.70 9.08 -10.71
CA PRO A 7 8.30 10.47 -10.78
C PRO A 7 7.51 10.87 -9.52
N ASP A 8 7.76 12.10 -9.04
CA ASP A 8 7.13 12.63 -7.84
C ASP A 8 5.63 12.90 -8.09
N ILE A 9 4.82 12.94 -7.03
CA ILE A 9 3.38 13.22 -7.13
C ILE A 9 3.13 14.67 -6.73
N TYR A 10 2.33 15.39 -7.51
CA TYR A 10 1.95 16.76 -7.21
C TYR A 10 1.05 16.84 -5.98
N GLU A 11 1.41 17.73 -5.06
CA GLU A 11 0.65 18.07 -3.87
C GLU A 11 0.29 19.56 -3.87
N PRO A 12 -0.99 19.93 -3.75
CA PRO A 12 -1.41 21.32 -3.62
C PRO A 12 -1.04 21.84 -2.22
N ASN A 13 -0.88 23.16 -2.10
CA ASN A 13 -0.58 23.78 -0.81
C ASN A 13 -1.86 24.14 -0.06
N ILE A 14 -1.78 24.40 1.24
CA ILE A 14 -2.92 24.77 2.06
C ILE A 14 -2.81 26.25 2.45
N ASN A 15 -3.86 27.03 2.22
CA ASN A 15 -3.91 28.44 2.60
C ASN A 15 -4.27 28.63 4.09
N GLU A 16 -4.27 29.87 4.59
CA GLU A 16 -4.60 30.19 5.99
C GLU A 16 -6.01 29.78 6.42
N LYS A 17 -6.96 29.64 5.47
CA LYS A 17 -8.32 29.15 5.71
C LYS A 17 -8.41 27.63 5.70
N GLY A 18 -7.31 26.95 5.38
CA GLY A 18 -7.24 25.51 5.27
C GLY A 18 -7.73 24.96 3.93
N ASP A 19 -7.91 25.79 2.91
CA ASP A 19 -8.28 25.34 1.55
C ASP A 19 -7.02 24.99 0.75
N TYR A 20 -7.12 23.93 -0.04
CA TYR A 20 -6.13 23.54 -1.03
C TYR A 20 -6.09 24.59 -2.16
N ILE A 21 -4.88 25.09 -2.43
CA ILE A 21 -4.55 26.04 -3.48
C ILE A 21 -3.40 25.50 -4.33
N ASP A 22 -3.41 25.88 -5.61
CA ASP A 22 -2.31 25.50 -6.49
C ASP A 22 -1.00 26.18 -6.11
N ASN A 23 0.07 25.40 -6.16
CA ASN A 23 1.43 25.88 -5.95
C ASN A 23 2.33 25.32 -7.04
N ILE A 24 3.01 26.17 -7.80
CA ILE A 24 3.86 25.70 -8.89
C ILE A 24 5.21 25.26 -8.32
N PRO A 25 5.58 23.96 -8.40
CA PRO A 25 6.84 23.48 -7.84
C PRO A 25 8.06 24.12 -8.51
N TYR A 26 9.17 24.19 -7.77
CA TYR A 26 10.46 24.60 -8.32
C TYR A 26 10.92 23.63 -9.42
N SER A 27 11.73 24.13 -10.36
CA SER A 27 12.19 23.34 -11.52
C SER A 27 12.93 22.05 -11.14
N SER A 28 13.56 22.00 -9.97
CA SER A 28 14.23 20.79 -9.45
C SER A 28 13.27 19.61 -9.24
N LYS A 29 12.00 19.86 -8.92
CA LYS A 29 10.97 18.82 -8.73
C LYS A 29 10.56 18.12 -10.03
N PHE A 30 10.94 18.65 -11.19
CA PHE A 30 10.65 18.05 -12.50
C PHE A 30 11.81 17.18 -13.03
N GLN A 31 12.96 17.11 -12.33
CA GLN A 31 14.13 16.37 -12.80
C GLN A 31 13.87 14.87 -13.02
N ASN A 32 13.03 14.28 -12.17
CA ASN A 32 12.59 12.88 -12.29
C ASN A 32 11.16 12.76 -12.82
N GLY A 33 10.60 13.88 -13.32
CA GLY A 33 9.22 13.99 -13.72
C GLY A 33 8.25 14.19 -12.54
N LEU A 34 7.10 14.81 -12.83
CA LEU A 34 6.03 15.07 -11.88
C LEU A 34 4.70 14.51 -12.39
N ARG A 35 3.92 13.81 -11.57
CA ARG A 35 2.57 13.30 -11.91
C ARG A 35 1.50 14.09 -11.16
N CYS A 36 0.45 14.54 -11.85
CA CYS A 36 -0.73 15.08 -11.17
C CYS A 36 -1.76 13.96 -10.89
N PRO A 37 -2.27 13.83 -9.66
CA PRO A 37 -3.38 12.92 -9.34
C PRO A 37 -4.66 13.22 -10.12
N CYS A 38 -4.83 14.45 -10.56
CA CYS A 38 -5.95 14.92 -11.38
C CYS A 38 -5.90 14.45 -12.84
N GLY A 39 -4.75 13.91 -13.29
CA GLY A 39 -4.49 13.55 -14.68
C GLY A 39 -5.37 12.39 -15.14
N THR A 40 -5.89 12.50 -16.37
CA THR A 40 -6.74 11.46 -16.99
C THR A 40 -5.96 10.17 -17.29
N ARG A 41 -4.63 10.24 -17.41
CA ARG A 41 -3.75 9.10 -17.66
C ARG A 41 -2.83 8.92 -16.47
N LYS A 42 -2.96 7.79 -15.78
CA LYS A 42 -2.13 7.41 -14.62
C LYS A 42 -0.63 7.48 -14.91
N GLU A 43 -0.24 7.26 -16.16
CA GLU A 43 1.15 7.24 -16.63
C GLU A 43 1.68 8.57 -17.17
N HIS A 44 0.88 9.64 -17.19
CA HIS A 44 1.36 10.91 -17.70
C HIS A 44 2.28 11.60 -16.70
N VAL A 45 3.51 11.86 -17.15
CA VAL A 45 4.56 12.55 -16.39
C VAL A 45 4.83 13.89 -17.06
N PHE A 46 4.91 14.94 -16.24
CA PHE A 46 5.31 16.27 -16.65
C PHE A 46 6.81 16.42 -16.44
N ASP A 47 7.56 16.60 -17.53
CA ASP A 47 9.02 16.74 -17.50
C ASP A 47 9.47 18.20 -17.33
N GLY A 48 8.53 19.14 -17.35
CA GLY A 48 8.84 20.56 -17.35
C GLY A 48 7.73 21.43 -16.76
N ARG A 49 8.18 22.47 -16.05
CA ARG A 49 7.31 23.48 -15.43
C ARG A 49 6.32 24.12 -16.41
N PRO A 50 6.66 24.49 -17.65
CA PRO A 50 5.68 25.11 -18.56
C PRO A 50 4.50 24.19 -18.90
N SER A 51 4.79 22.91 -19.15
CA SER A 51 3.76 21.88 -19.43
C SER A 51 2.83 21.72 -18.23
N PHE A 52 3.41 21.66 -17.03
CA PHE A 52 2.64 21.55 -15.79
C PHE A 52 1.80 22.80 -15.49
N VAL A 53 2.32 24.01 -15.75
CA VAL A 53 1.59 25.27 -15.57
C VAL A 53 0.39 25.37 -16.54
N GLY A 54 0.53 24.85 -17.76
CA GLY A 54 -0.60 24.71 -18.68
C GLY A 54 -1.66 23.76 -18.13
N HIS A 55 -1.22 22.65 -17.54
CA HIS A 55 -2.08 21.63 -16.97
C HIS A 55 -2.91 22.10 -15.76
N ILE A 56 -2.31 22.79 -14.79
CA ILE A 56 -3.06 23.25 -13.59
C ILE A 56 -4.18 24.25 -13.93
N LYS A 57 -4.09 24.92 -15.09
CA LYS A 57 -5.14 25.83 -15.60
C LYS A 57 -6.29 25.10 -16.30
N THR A 58 -6.17 23.79 -16.54
CA THR A 58 -7.22 23.02 -17.20
C THR A 58 -8.44 22.85 -16.29
N LYS A 59 -9.64 22.76 -16.89
CA LYS A 59 -10.88 22.52 -16.16
C LYS A 59 -10.85 21.23 -15.32
N THR A 60 -10.16 20.21 -15.82
CA THR A 60 -10.00 18.92 -15.12
C THR A 60 -9.27 19.11 -13.79
N HIS A 61 -8.14 19.83 -13.82
CA HIS A 61 -7.37 20.12 -12.62
C HIS A 61 -8.15 20.99 -11.63
N GLN A 62 -8.77 22.06 -12.13
CA GLN A 62 -9.58 22.96 -11.30
C GLN A 62 -10.75 22.23 -10.62
N LYS A 63 -11.42 21.32 -11.34
CA LYS A 63 -12.48 20.47 -10.78
C LYS A 63 -11.95 19.55 -9.70
N TRP A 64 -10.82 18.90 -9.92
CA TRP A 64 -10.16 18.05 -8.92
C TRP A 64 -9.81 18.84 -7.65
N LEU A 65 -9.26 20.05 -7.78
CA LEU A 65 -8.93 20.90 -6.63
C LEU A 65 -10.19 21.35 -5.86
N GLN A 66 -11.27 21.67 -6.58
CA GLN A 66 -12.56 21.98 -5.97
C GLN A 66 -13.16 20.77 -5.24
N GLU A 67 -13.06 19.57 -5.82
CA GLU A 67 -13.50 18.33 -5.20
C GLU A 67 -12.70 18.03 -3.93
N LEU A 68 -11.37 18.25 -3.93
CA LEU A 68 -10.53 18.13 -2.74
C LEU A 68 -11.00 19.05 -1.61
N ASN A 69 -11.29 20.31 -1.93
CA ASN A 69 -11.80 21.28 -0.95
C ASN A 69 -13.19 20.92 -0.44
N THR A 70 -14.09 20.47 -1.32
CA THR A 70 -15.45 20.05 -0.95
C THR A 70 -15.42 18.80 -0.06
N ASN A 71 -14.51 17.86 -0.33
CA ASN A 71 -14.41 16.60 0.39
C ASN A 71 -13.45 16.65 1.58
N LYS A 72 -12.86 17.80 1.92
CA LYS A 72 -11.90 17.93 3.02
C LYS A 72 -12.40 17.32 4.34
N LEU A 73 -13.67 17.57 4.68
CA LEU A 73 -14.30 17.02 5.90
C LEU A 73 -14.56 15.51 5.79
N ASN A 74 -14.89 15.04 4.58
CA ASN A 74 -15.11 13.62 4.30
C ASN A 74 -13.79 12.84 4.40
N HIS A 75 -12.70 13.35 3.83
CA HIS A 75 -11.39 12.73 3.89
C HIS A 75 -10.88 12.53 5.31
N TYR A 76 -11.12 13.50 6.22
CA TYR A 76 -10.77 13.35 7.63
C TYR A 76 -11.56 12.19 8.28
N THR A 77 -12.87 12.15 8.04
CA THR A 77 -13.75 11.08 8.56
C THR A 77 -13.37 9.71 8.00
N ASP A 78 -13.05 9.64 6.71
CA ASP A 78 -12.62 8.41 6.05
C ASP A 78 -11.25 7.96 6.56
N ASN A 79 -10.33 8.89 6.86
CA ASN A 79 -9.04 8.56 7.48
C ASN A 79 -9.21 7.91 8.86
N ILE A 80 -10.15 8.40 9.67
CA ILE A 80 -10.49 7.79 10.96
C ILE A 80 -10.99 6.35 10.74
N LYS A 81 -11.97 6.16 9.86
CA LYS A 81 -12.50 4.83 9.52
C LYS A 81 -11.42 3.89 8.99
N LEU A 82 -10.52 4.40 8.14
CA LEU A 82 -9.38 3.63 7.62
C LEU A 82 -8.43 3.20 8.74
N LYS A 83 -8.15 4.07 9.72
CA LYS A 83 -7.33 3.71 10.89
C LYS A 83 -7.98 2.62 11.75
N GLU A 84 -9.29 2.70 11.97
CA GLU A 84 -10.06 1.67 12.68
C GLU A 84 -10.06 0.34 11.93
N LEU A 85 -10.24 0.38 10.60
CA LEU A 85 -10.18 -0.79 9.73
C LEU A 85 -8.79 -1.45 9.78
N ILE A 86 -7.71 -0.65 9.69
CA ILE A 86 -6.33 -1.15 9.79
C ILE A 86 -6.10 -1.81 11.15
N GLY A 87 -6.59 -1.22 12.24
CA GLY A 87 -6.52 -1.82 13.58
C GLY A 87 -7.21 -3.19 13.63
N SER A 88 -8.41 -3.27 13.07
CA SER A 88 -9.19 -4.52 12.99
C SER A 88 -8.49 -5.59 12.14
N GLN A 89 -7.93 -5.20 10.99
CA GLN A 89 -7.16 -6.09 10.12
C GLN A 89 -5.92 -6.65 10.82
N LYS A 90 -5.16 -5.82 11.55
CA LYS A 90 -4.00 -6.27 12.33
C LYS A 90 -4.38 -7.33 13.37
N LEU A 91 -5.51 -7.16 14.06
CA LEU A 91 -6.00 -8.15 15.02
C LEU A 91 -6.39 -9.47 14.35
N ILE A 92 -7.06 -9.42 13.19
CA ILE A 92 -7.42 -10.62 12.42
C ILE A 92 -6.14 -11.34 11.98
N ILE A 93 -5.17 -10.62 11.43
CA ILE A 93 -3.88 -11.19 11.00
C ILE A 93 -3.17 -11.87 12.18
N ALA A 94 -3.09 -11.21 13.34
CA ALA A 94 -2.46 -11.80 14.53
C ALA A 94 -3.16 -13.09 14.99
N LYS A 95 -4.49 -13.12 14.97
CA LYS A 95 -5.27 -14.33 15.32
C LYS A 95 -5.03 -15.46 14.31
N LEU A 96 -5.05 -15.14 13.02
CA LEU A 96 -4.79 -16.11 11.96
C LEU A 96 -3.36 -16.68 12.06
N GLN A 97 -2.38 -15.82 12.33
CA GLN A 97 -0.99 -16.26 12.54
C GLN A 97 -0.88 -17.24 13.71
N LYS A 98 -1.51 -16.93 14.85
CA LYS A 98 -1.55 -17.84 16.01
C LYS A 98 -2.15 -19.20 15.68
N ASN A 99 -3.27 -19.21 14.96
CA ASN A 99 -3.93 -20.46 14.54
C ASN A 99 -3.06 -21.28 13.58
N ILE A 100 -2.35 -20.63 12.65
CA ILE A 100 -1.40 -21.27 11.75
C ILE A 100 -0.27 -21.92 12.55
N ASP A 101 0.29 -21.19 13.52
CA ASP A 101 1.40 -21.69 14.35
C ASP A 101 0.97 -22.90 15.19
N GLU A 102 -0.21 -22.85 15.82
CA GLU A 102 -0.78 -23.97 16.58
C GLU A 102 -1.04 -25.19 15.69
N THR A 103 -1.57 -24.97 14.48
CA THR A 103 -1.81 -26.05 13.51
C THR A 103 -0.50 -26.68 13.05
N ASN A 104 0.52 -25.87 12.75
CA ASN A 104 1.85 -26.36 12.33
C ASN A 104 2.54 -27.15 13.44
N GLN A 105 2.41 -26.73 14.70
CA GLN A 105 2.92 -27.48 15.84
C GLN A 105 2.23 -28.85 15.96
N LEU A 106 0.90 -28.87 15.82
CA LEU A 106 0.11 -30.11 15.88
C LEU A 106 0.47 -31.05 14.74
N VAL A 107 0.58 -30.55 13.51
CA VAL A 107 1.04 -31.31 12.35
C VAL A 107 2.42 -31.90 12.64
N THR A 108 3.38 -31.08 13.07
CA THR A 108 4.74 -31.54 13.39
C THR A 108 4.74 -32.66 14.44
N HIS A 109 3.94 -32.50 15.50
CA HIS A 109 3.83 -33.50 16.57
C HIS A 109 3.20 -34.81 16.07
N LEU A 110 2.14 -34.74 15.26
CA LEU A 110 1.51 -35.92 14.68
C LEU A 110 2.43 -36.61 13.67
N THR A 111 3.13 -35.86 12.81
CA THR A 111 4.13 -36.40 11.88
C THR A 111 5.23 -37.15 12.63
N LYS A 112 5.74 -36.60 13.74
CA LYS A 112 6.71 -37.31 14.60
C LYS A 112 6.14 -38.61 15.18
N LYS A 113 4.89 -38.59 15.68
CA LYS A 113 4.23 -39.80 16.20
C LYS A 113 4.06 -40.88 15.14
N ILE A 114 3.70 -40.50 13.92
CA ILE A 114 3.58 -41.43 12.78
C ILE A 114 4.94 -42.05 12.47
N ALA A 115 5.98 -41.22 12.32
CA ALA A 115 7.33 -41.71 12.05
C ALA A 115 7.86 -42.68 13.12
N ILE A 116 7.59 -42.42 14.41
CA ILE A 116 7.97 -43.34 15.49
C ILE A 116 7.23 -44.68 15.36
N LYS A 117 5.92 -44.66 15.06
CA LYS A 117 5.14 -45.90 14.87
C LYS A 117 5.59 -46.70 13.65
N GLU A 118 5.91 -46.04 12.55
CA GLU A 118 6.42 -46.69 11.34
C GLU A 118 7.78 -47.35 11.59
N ASN A 119 8.67 -46.69 12.34
CA ASN A 119 9.96 -47.28 12.72
C ASN A 119 9.83 -48.44 13.73
N ALA A 120 8.89 -48.38 14.68
CA ALA A 120 8.63 -49.47 15.61
C ALA A 120 8.08 -50.73 14.90
N ASN A 121 7.33 -50.57 13.80
CA ASN A 121 6.89 -51.69 12.96
C ASN A 121 8.02 -52.25 12.06
N LEU A 122 9.14 -51.54 11.94
CA LEU A 122 10.34 -51.98 11.20
C LEU A 122 11.38 -52.65 12.11
N GLU A 123 11.20 -52.66 13.44
CA GLU A 123 12.03 -53.45 14.36
C GLU A 123 11.75 -54.96 14.17
N ILE A 124 12.45 -55.50 13.18
CA ILE A 124 13.02 -56.84 13.02
C ILE A 124 12.09 -58.01 13.39
N ASP A 125 11.49 -58.59 12.35
CA ASP A 125 11.12 -60.00 12.34
C ASP A 125 12.40 -60.87 12.40
N LEU A 126 12.90 -61.07 13.62
CA LEU A 126 14.04 -61.95 13.94
C LEU A 126 13.71 -63.45 13.75
N LEU A 127 12.51 -63.80 13.26
CA LEU A 127 12.06 -65.19 13.06
C LEU A 127 11.94 -65.60 11.59
N SER A 128 12.31 -64.72 10.65
CA SER A 128 12.48 -65.11 9.24
C SER A 128 13.87 -65.75 9.03
N PHE A 129 13.98 -67.04 9.39
CA PHE A 129 15.09 -67.93 9.02
C PHE A 129 15.05 -68.30 7.53
#